data_AF-A0A4U0UJQ5-F1
#
_entry.id   AF-A0A4U0UJQ5-F1
#
_cell.length_a   1.000
_cell.length_b   1.000
_cell.length_c   1.000
_cell.angle_alpha   90.00
_cell.angle_beta   90.00
_cell.angle_gamma   90.00
#
_symmetry.space_group_name_H-M   'P 1'
#
loop_
_entity.id
_entity.type
_entity.pdbx_description
1 polymer ?
#
loop_
_entity_poly.entity_id
_entity_poly.type
_entity_poly.pdbx_seq_one_letter_code
_entity_poly.pdbx_strand_id
1 'polypeptide(L)'
;MAQKRPFNEGKRHFKKSKKQKPSVVEGSNENVLLADVRRLLKETKLDDGQEEKTELPAQHSEIELNIQSLSSTGDGLAHRDGQVYVVPFTAPGDTVTAKVFKHVPEESYTLTDFLSVKHPSPHRTETPRCHYFTQCSGCQFQHLPYNYQLAHKKTIVEKAYANFSNLSASSIPAVGETIGSPLQYGYRTKLTPHFDGPPGGRKDNRHGKKVTWPEVPAIGFMKKGTRKTMDIEECPIGTESVQRGLRRERERVKQDIDQYQRGATLLLRESTERVNKDGKTKDEEDDVVVEDMGDHIHRKTCITDNKATSTEYVDNFRFDNPAGAFFQNNNSILPLITQYIRDNILGPASTPSASKPQIKNLIDAYCGSGFFTIVLSATFTHSIGIDIAAQSIASARHNAELNSLPANSTTFLAADANDLFASIPHSSSSPDDAASFAPEETVVVIDPPRKGCDAGFIRQLLRFGPARVVYVSCNVHTQARDVGWLVGDGESGLADEEGLPVKGLYEIESLRGFDFFPMTGHVEGVAVLRRKRKESGEEGEDGKGPVAGEAEVVAWKGDAATADGQTSASGSGLDAVAEGQDSTSTAAAT
;
A
#
# COMPACT_ATOMS: atom_id res chain seq x y z
N MET A 1 17.63 39.45 42.70
CA MET A 1 18.67 39.78 41.71
C MET A 1 19.10 38.50 41.02
N ALA A 2 18.84 38.38 39.72
CA ALA A 2 19.37 37.31 38.87
C ALA A 2 19.81 37.98 37.56
N GLN A 3 21.10 37.86 37.26
CA GLN A 3 21.81 38.59 36.21
C GLN A 3 21.31 38.19 34.81
N LYS A 4 20.90 39.19 34.01
CA LYS A 4 20.71 39.05 32.56
C LYS A 4 22.09 38.85 31.90
N ARG A 5 22.24 37.80 31.10
CA ARG A 5 23.39 37.62 30.21
C ARG A 5 23.31 38.62 29.05
N PRO A 6 24.43 39.22 28.60
CA PRO A 6 24.42 40.21 27.54
C PRO A 6 24.21 39.58 26.15
N PHE A 7 23.50 40.31 25.30
CA PHE A 7 23.20 39.97 23.92
C PHE A 7 24.48 40.09 23.08
N ASN A 8 24.97 38.98 22.53
CA ASN A 8 26.20 38.94 21.76
C ASN A 8 25.88 39.35 20.30
N GLU A 9 26.33 40.54 19.90
CA GLU A 9 26.27 41.06 18.53
C GLU A 9 27.26 40.31 17.62
N GLY A 10 26.91 39.09 17.23
CA GLY A 10 27.66 38.30 16.25
C GLY A 10 26.95 38.27 14.89
N LYS A 11 27.47 39.02 13.91
CA LYS A 11 27.08 38.91 12.49
C LYS A 11 27.31 37.46 12.00
N ARG A 12 26.27 36.62 12.04
CA ARG A 12 26.30 35.30 11.40
C ARG A 12 26.07 35.47 9.90
N HIS A 13 27.17 35.44 9.14
CA HIS A 13 27.13 35.20 7.70
C HIS A 13 26.39 33.88 7.44
N PHE A 14 25.16 33.96 6.93
CA PHE A 14 24.47 32.82 6.35
C PHE A 14 25.19 32.43 5.04
N LYS A 15 26.10 31.45 5.10
CA LYS A 15 26.49 30.72 3.89
C LYS A 15 25.23 30.04 3.36
N LYS A 16 24.68 30.54 2.25
CA LYS A 16 23.69 29.80 1.46
C LYS A 16 24.35 28.49 1.03
N SER A 17 24.08 27.39 1.73
CA SER A 17 24.35 26.08 1.15
C SER A 17 23.43 25.96 -0.06
N LYS A 18 24.00 25.69 -1.24
CA LYS A 18 23.21 25.26 -2.39
C LYS A 18 22.48 23.99 -1.92
N LYS A 19 21.17 24.08 -1.69
CA LYS A 19 20.31 22.90 -1.55
C LYS A 19 20.59 22.03 -2.77
N GLN A 20 21.25 20.89 -2.57
CA GLN A 20 21.21 19.81 -3.55
C GLN A 20 19.73 19.54 -3.84
N LYS A 21 19.33 19.53 -5.13
CA LYS A 21 17.99 19.07 -5.52
C LYS A 21 17.86 17.66 -4.91
N PRO A 22 16.80 17.35 -4.14
CA PRO A 22 16.59 15.98 -3.68
C PRO A 22 16.57 15.08 -4.91
N SER A 23 17.28 13.95 -4.86
CA SER A 23 17.18 12.90 -5.86
C SER A 23 15.72 12.50 -5.99
N VAL A 24 15.21 12.37 -7.21
CA VAL A 24 13.84 11.89 -7.46
C VAL A 24 13.69 10.54 -6.76
N VAL A 25 12.71 10.42 -5.87
CA VAL A 25 12.44 9.18 -5.14
C VAL A 25 11.97 8.13 -6.12
N GLU A 26 12.59 6.96 -6.12
CA GLU A 26 12.25 5.83 -6.99
C GLU A 26 10.77 5.44 -6.82
N GLY A 27 10.08 5.24 -7.94
CA GLY A 27 8.64 4.91 -7.93
C GLY A 27 7.73 6.08 -7.51
N SER A 28 8.24 7.31 -7.39
CA SER A 28 7.41 8.51 -7.24
C SER A 28 6.69 8.88 -8.54
N ASN A 29 5.58 9.62 -8.45
CA ASN A 29 4.83 10.07 -9.64
C ASN A 29 5.72 10.82 -10.65
N GLU A 30 6.69 11.61 -10.18
CA GLU A 30 7.63 12.33 -11.05
C GLU A 30 8.55 11.36 -11.80
N ASN A 31 9.08 10.36 -11.10
CA ASN A 31 9.92 9.31 -11.69
C ASN A 31 9.17 8.47 -12.72
N VAL A 32 7.93 8.10 -12.39
CA VAL A 32 7.03 7.31 -13.22
C VAL A 32 6.67 8.07 -14.49
N LEU A 33 6.22 9.32 -14.35
CA LEU A 33 5.91 10.19 -15.48
C LEU A 33 7.13 10.35 -16.39
N LEU A 34 8.32 10.53 -15.80
CA LEU A 34 9.55 10.70 -16.56
C LEU A 34 9.92 9.47 -17.38
N ALA A 35 9.68 8.25 -16.87
CA ALA A 35 9.87 7.02 -17.65
C ALA A 35 8.95 7.00 -18.89
N ASP A 36 7.69 7.40 -18.76
CA ASP A 36 6.75 7.47 -19.88
C ASP A 36 7.12 8.58 -20.89
N VAL A 37 7.53 9.76 -20.41
CA VAL A 37 8.04 10.85 -21.24
C VAL A 37 9.23 10.40 -22.08
N ARG A 38 10.22 9.75 -21.45
CA ARG A 38 11.42 9.27 -22.13
C ARG A 38 11.10 8.20 -23.16
N ARG A 39 10.13 7.31 -22.86
CA ARG A 39 9.67 6.33 -23.84
C ARG A 39 9.04 7.02 -25.05
N LEU A 40 8.12 7.96 -24.85
CA LEU A 40 7.46 8.66 -25.96
C LEU A 40 8.49 9.41 -26.83
N LEU A 41 9.44 10.11 -26.22
CA LEU A 41 10.53 10.78 -26.95
C LEU A 41 11.38 9.79 -27.77
N LYS A 42 11.61 8.58 -27.25
CA LYS A 42 12.35 7.54 -27.97
C LYS A 42 11.55 7.00 -29.15
N GLU A 43 10.26 6.75 -28.96
CA GLU A 43 9.35 6.29 -30.01
C GLU A 43 9.26 7.30 -31.15
N THR A 44 9.12 8.59 -30.85
CA THR A 44 9.02 9.63 -31.89
C THR A 44 10.35 9.90 -32.63
N LYS A 45 11.49 9.84 -31.94
CA LYS A 45 12.82 9.98 -32.59
C LYS A 45 13.18 8.83 -33.54
N LEU A 46 12.51 7.68 -33.41
CA LEU A 46 12.68 6.57 -34.36
C LEU A 46 11.89 6.79 -35.65
N ASP A 47 10.85 7.64 -35.59
CA ASP A 47 9.98 7.98 -36.74
C ASP A 47 10.48 9.22 -37.49
N ASP A 48 11.00 10.22 -36.77
CA ASP A 48 11.44 11.50 -37.34
C ASP A 48 12.97 11.67 -37.32
N GLY A 49 13.56 11.75 -38.53
CA GLY A 49 14.98 12.09 -38.70
C GLY A 49 15.25 13.55 -38.31
N GLN A 50 16.07 13.74 -37.26
CA GLN A 50 16.62 15.02 -36.77
C GLN A 50 15.65 16.22 -36.81
N GLU A 51 14.80 16.36 -35.78
CA GLU A 51 14.04 17.59 -35.54
C GLU A 51 14.93 18.73 -35.02
N GLU A 52 14.84 19.91 -35.65
CA GLU A 52 15.37 21.15 -35.10
C GLU A 52 14.60 21.56 -33.84
N LYS A 53 15.32 21.97 -32.79
CA LYS A 53 14.71 22.33 -31.50
C LYS A 53 14.06 23.72 -31.61
N THR A 54 12.75 23.76 -31.84
CA THR A 54 11.96 25.00 -31.89
C THR A 54 11.89 25.65 -30.50
N GLU A 55 11.70 26.97 -30.45
CA GLU A 55 11.52 27.73 -29.21
C GLU A 55 10.24 27.28 -28.48
N LEU A 56 10.35 27.05 -27.16
CA LEU A 56 9.22 26.59 -26.35
C LEU A 56 8.13 27.69 -26.28
N PRO A 57 6.84 27.32 -26.30
CA PRO A 57 5.75 28.28 -26.21
C PRO A 57 5.80 29.04 -24.88
N ALA A 58 5.39 30.31 -24.88
CA ALA A 58 5.41 31.15 -23.68
C ALA A 58 4.60 30.53 -22.53
N GLN A 59 5.07 30.66 -21.29
CA GLN A 59 4.33 30.22 -20.13
C GLN A 59 2.96 30.92 -20.07
N HIS A 60 1.91 30.17 -19.74
CA HIS A 60 0.51 30.60 -19.74
C HIS A 60 -0.12 30.88 -21.12
N SER A 61 0.60 30.65 -22.22
CA SER A 61 -0.01 30.63 -23.55
C SER A 61 -0.89 29.39 -23.76
N GLU A 62 -1.83 29.50 -24.68
CA GLU A 62 -2.65 28.38 -25.14
C GLU A 62 -1.96 27.69 -26.32
N ILE A 63 -2.03 26.37 -26.34
CA ILE A 63 -1.47 25.54 -27.40
C ILE A 63 -2.45 24.42 -27.75
N GLU A 64 -2.56 24.13 -29.04
CA GLU A 64 -3.28 22.96 -29.54
C GLU A 64 -2.35 21.75 -29.59
N LEU A 65 -2.82 20.63 -29.05
CA LEU A 65 -2.06 19.40 -28.90
C LEU A 65 -2.91 18.18 -29.30
N ASN A 66 -2.30 17.24 -30.00
CA ASN A 66 -2.88 15.93 -30.30
C ASN A 66 -2.35 14.90 -29.30
N ILE A 67 -3.26 14.29 -28.55
CA ILE A 67 -2.91 13.36 -27.46
C ILE A 67 -2.60 11.99 -28.07
N GLN A 68 -1.40 11.48 -27.82
CA GLN A 68 -0.91 10.23 -28.42
C GLN A 68 -1.11 9.04 -27.49
N SER A 69 -0.95 9.23 -26.18
CA SER A 69 -1.01 8.14 -25.20
C SER A 69 -1.42 8.64 -23.81
N LEU A 70 -1.72 7.71 -22.91
CA LEU A 70 -1.87 7.99 -21.48
C LEU A 70 -0.59 7.60 -20.74
N SER A 71 -0.15 8.47 -19.84
CA SER A 71 0.90 8.17 -18.87
C SER A 71 0.38 7.19 -17.81
N SER A 72 1.32 6.59 -17.10
CA SER A 72 1.06 5.75 -15.94
C SER A 72 0.52 6.55 -14.75
N THR A 73 0.66 7.88 -14.77
CA THR A 73 0.04 8.80 -13.79
C THR A 73 -1.39 9.20 -14.16
N GLY A 74 -1.87 8.78 -15.33
CA GLY A 74 -3.24 9.01 -15.82
C GLY A 74 -3.46 10.34 -16.54
N ASP A 75 -2.39 11.05 -16.89
CA ASP A 75 -2.46 12.26 -17.73
C ASP A 75 -2.15 11.90 -19.20
N GLY A 76 -2.73 12.60 -20.17
CA GLY A 76 -2.38 12.38 -21.58
C GLY A 76 -1.03 12.96 -21.93
N LEU A 77 -0.36 12.35 -22.89
CA LEU A 77 0.93 12.77 -23.41
C LEU A 77 0.80 13.13 -24.89
N ALA A 78 1.34 14.29 -25.26
CA ALA A 78 1.46 14.75 -26.63
C ALA A 78 2.91 15.14 -26.91
N HIS A 79 3.49 14.64 -27.99
CA HIS A 79 4.77 15.12 -28.50
C HIS A 79 4.56 16.23 -29.53
N ARG A 80 5.36 17.30 -29.45
CA ARG A 80 5.45 18.35 -30.46
C ARG A 80 6.81 19.06 -30.36
N ASP A 81 7.50 19.23 -31.49
CA ASP A 81 8.74 19.98 -31.61
C ASP A 81 9.82 19.53 -30.60
N GLY A 82 10.07 18.22 -30.50
CA GLY A 82 11.04 17.64 -29.56
C GLY A 82 10.69 17.75 -28.07
N GLN A 83 9.44 18.12 -27.73
CA GLN A 83 8.97 18.33 -26.36
C GLN A 83 7.70 17.51 -26.08
N VAL A 84 7.64 16.86 -24.91
CA VAL A 84 6.42 16.18 -24.44
C VAL A 84 5.57 17.11 -23.58
N TYR A 85 4.28 17.20 -23.87
CA TYR A 85 3.29 17.96 -23.11
C TYR A 85 2.41 16.99 -22.34
N VAL A 86 2.31 17.22 -21.03
CA VAL A 86 1.49 16.43 -20.10
C VAL A 86 0.18 17.16 -19.88
N VAL A 87 -0.93 16.57 -20.34
CA VAL A 87 -2.25 17.20 -20.41
C VAL A 87 -3.28 16.39 -19.62
N PRO A 88 -3.75 16.88 -18.46
CA PRO A 88 -4.76 16.19 -17.65
C PRO A 88 -6.10 16.00 -18.37
N PHE A 89 -6.89 15.01 -17.93
CA PHE A 89 -8.29 14.79 -18.35
C PHE A 89 -8.49 14.56 -19.85
N THR A 90 -7.48 14.05 -20.52
CA THR A 90 -7.50 13.75 -21.95
C THR A 90 -7.53 12.24 -22.22
N ALA A 91 -7.76 11.87 -23.48
CA ALA A 91 -7.74 10.52 -23.99
C ALA A 91 -6.87 10.45 -25.26
N PRO A 92 -6.18 9.34 -25.55
CA PRO A 92 -5.45 9.17 -26.80
C PRO A 92 -6.36 9.35 -28.00
N GLY A 93 -5.97 10.19 -28.95
CA GLY A 93 -6.78 10.61 -30.08
C GLY A 93 -7.58 11.91 -29.87
N ASP A 94 -7.58 12.51 -28.67
CA ASP A 94 -8.12 13.85 -28.50
C ASP A 94 -7.22 14.89 -29.21
N THR A 95 -7.83 15.88 -29.86
CA THR A 95 -7.20 17.19 -30.11
C THR A 95 -7.73 18.17 -29.06
N VAL A 96 -6.83 18.80 -28.31
CA VAL A 96 -7.20 19.67 -27.18
C VAL A 96 -6.52 21.02 -27.23
N THR A 97 -7.16 22.02 -26.63
CA THR A 97 -6.48 23.25 -26.23
C THR A 97 -6.02 23.09 -24.78
N ALA A 98 -4.72 23.29 -24.56
CA ALA A 98 -4.10 23.26 -23.25
C ALA A 98 -3.39 24.58 -22.96
N LYS A 99 -3.25 24.93 -21.69
CA LYS A 99 -2.51 26.11 -21.25
C LYS A 99 -1.17 25.69 -20.68
N VAL A 100 -0.09 26.26 -21.20
CA VAL A 100 1.26 25.99 -20.72
C VAL A 100 1.38 26.44 -19.26
N PHE A 101 1.75 25.52 -18.36
CA PHE A 101 1.91 25.85 -16.94
C PHE A 101 3.37 25.93 -16.53
N LYS A 102 4.17 24.88 -16.80
CA LYS A 102 5.57 24.81 -16.38
C LYS A 102 6.38 23.94 -17.31
N HIS A 103 7.48 24.47 -17.84
CA HIS A 103 8.48 23.68 -18.55
C HIS A 103 9.45 23.00 -17.58
N VAL A 104 9.91 21.81 -17.95
CA VAL A 104 11.00 21.07 -17.33
C VAL A 104 12.03 20.75 -18.43
N PRO A 105 12.82 21.76 -18.86
CA PRO A 105 13.66 21.64 -20.05
C PRO A 105 14.75 20.57 -19.92
N GLU A 106 15.23 20.29 -18.70
CA GLU A 106 16.27 19.29 -18.46
C GLU A 106 15.81 17.85 -18.79
N GLU A 107 14.50 17.62 -18.78
CA GLU A 107 13.87 16.31 -19.01
C GLU A 107 12.93 16.34 -20.24
N SER A 108 12.96 17.41 -21.03
CA SER A 108 12.19 17.56 -22.28
C SER A 108 10.67 17.37 -22.13
N TYR A 109 10.07 17.83 -21.01
CA TYR A 109 8.61 17.87 -20.87
C TYR A 109 8.03 19.15 -20.28
N THR A 110 6.74 19.38 -20.55
CA THR A 110 5.98 20.55 -20.15
C THR A 110 4.69 20.10 -19.46
N LEU A 111 4.42 20.63 -18.26
CA LEU A 111 3.13 20.48 -17.59
C LEU A 111 2.15 21.53 -18.12
N THR A 112 0.90 21.11 -18.33
CA THR A 112 -0.16 21.97 -18.83
C THR A 112 -1.43 21.88 -17.98
N ASP A 113 -2.26 22.93 -18.05
CA ASP A 113 -3.64 22.89 -17.61
C ASP A 113 -4.54 22.55 -18.81
N PHE A 114 -5.52 21.67 -18.60
CA PHE A 114 -6.54 21.36 -19.60
C PHE A 114 -7.54 22.52 -19.73
N LEU A 115 -7.89 22.92 -20.96
CA LEU A 115 -8.94 23.93 -21.22
C LEU A 115 -10.17 23.34 -21.90
N SER A 116 -10.01 22.72 -23.07
CA SER A 116 -11.14 22.16 -23.82
C SER A 116 -10.71 21.10 -24.83
N VAL A 117 -11.65 20.22 -25.20
CA VAL A 117 -11.50 19.28 -26.32
C VAL A 117 -12.01 19.95 -27.59
N LYS A 118 -11.21 19.95 -28.65
CA LYS A 118 -11.59 20.42 -29.99
C LYS A 118 -12.15 19.28 -30.83
N HIS A 119 -11.44 18.15 -30.84
CA HIS A 119 -11.87 16.92 -31.50
C HIS A 119 -11.77 15.77 -30.50
N PRO A 120 -12.90 15.15 -30.12
CA PRO A 120 -12.89 14.07 -29.13
C PRO A 120 -12.32 12.78 -29.73
N SER A 121 -11.55 12.08 -28.91
CA SER A 121 -11.09 10.72 -29.15
C SER A 121 -12.26 9.75 -29.36
N PRO A 122 -12.10 8.70 -30.19
CA PRO A 122 -13.06 7.60 -30.25
C PRO A 122 -13.22 6.84 -28.93
N HIS A 123 -12.28 7.00 -27.98
CA HIS A 123 -12.35 6.41 -26.64
C HIS A 123 -13.06 7.31 -25.63
N ARG A 124 -13.46 8.52 -26.00
CA ARG A 124 -14.18 9.46 -25.12
C ARG A 124 -15.69 9.30 -25.28
N THR A 125 -16.23 8.15 -24.87
CA THR A 125 -17.66 7.82 -25.08
C THR A 125 -18.51 7.92 -23.82
N GLU A 126 -17.89 8.05 -22.64
CA GLU A 126 -18.61 8.15 -21.37
C GLU A 126 -18.88 9.59 -20.98
N THR A 127 -20.05 9.84 -20.39
CA THR A 127 -20.40 11.12 -19.78
C THR A 127 -20.00 11.10 -18.31
N PRO A 128 -19.08 11.97 -17.87
CA PRO A 128 -18.70 12.04 -16.46
C PRO A 128 -19.90 12.29 -15.54
N ARG A 129 -20.04 11.48 -14.48
CA ARG A 129 -21.10 11.66 -13.48
C ARG A 129 -20.83 12.82 -12.51
N CYS A 130 -19.56 13.19 -12.36
CA CYS A 130 -19.14 14.29 -11.49
C CYS A 130 -19.04 15.58 -12.30
N HIS A 131 -19.83 16.60 -11.97
CA HIS A 131 -19.77 17.90 -12.66
C HIS A 131 -18.47 18.69 -12.39
N TYR A 132 -17.67 18.29 -11.40
CA TYR A 132 -16.32 18.82 -11.16
C TYR A 132 -15.21 18.09 -11.91
N PHE A 133 -15.55 17.05 -12.69
CA PHE A 133 -14.58 16.37 -13.53
C PHE A 133 -13.93 17.39 -14.45
N THR A 134 -12.61 17.27 -14.66
CA THR A 134 -11.71 18.28 -15.27
C THR A 134 -11.24 19.44 -14.38
N GLN A 135 -11.72 19.52 -13.14
CA GLN A 135 -11.26 20.52 -12.16
C GLN A 135 -10.74 19.89 -10.87
N CYS A 136 -11.46 18.90 -10.33
CA CYS A 136 -11.05 18.17 -9.13
C CYS A 136 -9.85 17.27 -9.43
N SER A 137 -8.90 17.19 -8.49
CA SER A 137 -7.72 16.31 -8.60
C SER A 137 -8.01 14.82 -8.35
N GLY A 138 -9.23 14.47 -7.91
CA GLY A 138 -9.56 13.12 -7.44
C GLY A 138 -9.69 12.04 -8.52
N CYS A 139 -10.38 12.33 -9.63
CA CYS A 139 -10.64 11.36 -10.70
C CYS A 139 -9.96 11.80 -12.01
N GLN A 140 -9.46 10.84 -12.78
CA GLN A 140 -8.76 11.11 -14.05
C GLN A 140 -9.52 10.56 -15.28
N PHE A 141 -10.40 9.57 -15.11
CA PHE A 141 -10.88 8.74 -16.23
C PHE A 141 -12.40 8.68 -16.43
N GLN A 142 -13.20 9.57 -15.82
CA GLN A 142 -14.66 9.49 -15.93
C GLN A 142 -15.22 9.63 -17.36
N HIS A 143 -14.40 10.11 -18.31
CA HIS A 143 -14.75 10.22 -19.72
C HIS A 143 -14.39 8.98 -20.56
N LEU A 144 -13.76 7.97 -19.96
CA LEU A 144 -13.30 6.75 -20.63
C LEU A 144 -14.19 5.56 -20.27
N PRO A 145 -14.53 4.68 -21.24
CA PRO A 145 -15.13 3.38 -20.98
C PRO A 145 -14.37 2.59 -19.93
N TYR A 146 -15.10 1.92 -19.04
CA TYR A 146 -14.48 1.23 -17.92
C TYR A 146 -13.51 0.12 -18.38
N ASN A 147 -13.85 -0.62 -19.44
CA ASN A 147 -12.93 -1.61 -20.03
C ASN A 147 -11.61 -0.98 -20.52
N TYR A 148 -11.66 0.25 -21.07
CA TYR A 148 -10.47 0.99 -21.46
C TYR A 148 -9.64 1.40 -20.23
N GLN A 149 -10.29 1.77 -19.11
CA GLN A 149 -9.60 2.03 -17.85
C GLN A 149 -8.84 0.79 -17.35
N LEU A 150 -9.50 -0.38 -17.36
CA LEU A 150 -8.89 -1.66 -16.93
C LEU A 150 -7.71 -2.06 -17.83
N ALA A 151 -7.86 -1.90 -19.15
CA ALA A 151 -6.79 -2.14 -20.11
C ALA A 151 -5.61 -1.18 -19.88
N HIS A 152 -5.87 0.11 -19.67
CA HIS A 152 -4.82 1.08 -19.36
C HIS A 152 -4.10 0.73 -18.04
N LYS A 153 -4.83 0.37 -16.99
CA LYS A 153 -4.26 -0.07 -15.70
C LYS A 153 -3.38 -1.31 -15.84
N LYS A 154 -3.72 -2.23 -16.73
CA LYS A 154 -2.83 -3.36 -17.07
C LYS A 154 -1.51 -2.86 -17.62
N THR A 155 -1.54 -1.90 -18.56
CA THR A 155 -0.32 -1.31 -19.10
C THR A 155 0.53 -0.61 -18.04
N ILE A 156 -0.08 -0.07 -16.97
CA ILE A 156 0.67 0.54 -15.86
C ILE A 156 1.53 -0.53 -15.15
N VAL A 157 0.98 -1.72 -14.91
CA VAL A 157 1.73 -2.85 -14.33
C VAL A 157 2.84 -3.31 -15.26
N GLU A 158 2.55 -3.47 -16.55
CA GLU A 158 3.56 -3.85 -17.56
C GLU A 158 4.74 -2.87 -17.59
N LYS A 159 4.43 -1.57 -17.65
CA LYS A 159 5.41 -0.48 -17.63
C LYS A 159 6.19 -0.44 -16.32
N ALA A 160 5.54 -0.75 -15.20
CA ALA A 160 6.20 -0.77 -13.91
C ALA A 160 7.31 -1.83 -13.89
N TYR A 161 7.01 -3.05 -14.30
CA TYR A 161 7.99 -4.13 -14.32
C TYR A 161 9.07 -3.92 -15.38
N ALA A 162 8.72 -3.40 -16.55
CA ALA A 162 9.70 -3.08 -17.59
C ALA A 162 10.71 -2.01 -17.17
N ASN A 163 10.30 -1.02 -16.37
CA ASN A 163 11.13 0.14 -16.05
C ASN A 163 11.81 0.09 -14.68
N PHE A 164 11.27 -0.66 -13.70
CA PHE A 164 11.70 -0.58 -12.31
C PHE A 164 12.14 -1.92 -11.70
N SER A 165 11.89 -3.06 -12.36
CA SER A 165 12.25 -4.37 -11.77
C SER A 165 13.72 -4.76 -11.94
N ASN A 166 14.44 -4.15 -12.89
CA ASN A 166 15.77 -4.60 -13.32
C ASN A 166 15.83 -6.09 -13.70
N LEU A 167 14.70 -6.70 -14.08
CA LEU A 167 14.63 -8.07 -14.54
C LEU A 167 14.67 -8.14 -16.07
N SER A 168 15.18 -9.25 -16.59
CA SER A 168 15.04 -9.57 -18.01
C SER A 168 13.57 -9.76 -18.37
N ALA A 169 13.18 -9.40 -19.61
CA ALA A 169 11.81 -9.60 -20.08
C ALA A 169 11.36 -11.08 -20.02
N SER A 170 12.29 -12.02 -20.18
CA SER A 170 12.02 -13.46 -20.05
C SER A 170 11.72 -13.92 -18.61
N SER A 171 12.13 -13.15 -17.61
CA SER A 171 11.86 -13.45 -16.19
C SER A 171 10.50 -12.92 -15.72
N ILE A 172 9.81 -12.12 -16.54
CA ILE A 172 8.53 -11.50 -16.22
C ILE A 172 7.44 -12.21 -17.03
N PRO A 173 6.49 -12.93 -16.39
CA PRO A 173 5.38 -13.54 -17.11
C PRO A 173 4.46 -12.46 -17.70
N ALA A 174 3.62 -12.85 -18.66
CA ALA A 174 2.61 -11.95 -19.19
C ALA A 174 1.70 -11.43 -18.06
N VAL A 175 1.53 -10.11 -17.99
CA VAL A 175 0.62 -9.48 -17.04
C VAL A 175 -0.81 -9.89 -17.41
N GLY A 176 -1.55 -10.41 -16.43
CA GLY A 176 -2.95 -10.77 -16.62
C GLY A 176 -3.86 -9.54 -16.73
N GLU A 177 -5.08 -9.73 -17.25
CA GLU A 177 -6.10 -8.67 -17.27
C GLU A 177 -6.36 -8.11 -15.87
N THR A 178 -6.56 -6.79 -15.79
CA THR A 178 -6.91 -6.10 -14.55
C THR A 178 -8.30 -6.54 -14.09
N ILE A 179 -8.41 -7.01 -12.85
CA ILE A 179 -9.71 -7.34 -12.26
C ILE A 179 -10.41 -6.05 -11.85
N GLY A 180 -11.58 -5.79 -12.44
CA GLY A 180 -12.38 -4.61 -12.14
C GLY A 180 -13.11 -4.69 -10.80
N SER A 181 -13.27 -3.54 -10.16
CA SER A 181 -14.23 -3.36 -9.06
C SER A 181 -15.65 -3.71 -9.50
N PRO A 182 -16.45 -4.40 -8.65
CA PRO A 182 -17.88 -4.58 -8.88
C PRO A 182 -18.65 -3.26 -8.93
N LEU A 183 -18.22 -2.25 -8.17
CA LEU A 183 -18.80 -0.91 -8.17
C LEU A 183 -17.83 0.12 -8.76
N GLN A 184 -18.27 0.85 -9.79
CA GLN A 184 -17.48 1.91 -10.44
C GLN A 184 -17.69 3.30 -9.81
N TYR A 185 -18.84 3.47 -9.15
CA TYR A 185 -19.27 4.66 -8.41
C TYR A 185 -19.87 4.18 -7.08
N GLY A 186 -20.02 5.08 -6.10
CA GLY A 186 -20.57 4.70 -4.80
C GLY A 186 -19.78 3.63 -4.05
N TYR A 187 -18.49 3.45 -4.38
CA TYR A 187 -17.64 2.41 -3.78
C TYR A 187 -16.85 2.90 -2.57
N ARG A 188 -16.61 4.22 -2.49
CA ARG A 188 -15.62 4.80 -1.60
C ARG A 188 -16.19 5.05 -0.21
N THR A 189 -15.80 4.21 0.74
CA THR A 189 -16.28 4.23 2.13
C THR A 189 -15.66 5.34 2.99
N LYS A 190 -14.64 6.04 2.49
CA LYS A 190 -14.02 7.19 3.20
C LYS A 190 -13.66 8.34 2.28
N LEU A 191 -14.10 9.52 2.69
CA LEU A 191 -13.71 10.80 2.12
C LEU A 191 -13.12 11.70 3.21
N THR A 192 -12.16 12.53 2.82
CA THR A 192 -11.54 13.51 3.71
C THR A 192 -11.54 14.90 3.08
N PRO A 193 -12.72 15.51 2.88
CA PRO A 193 -12.79 16.87 2.38
C PRO A 193 -12.12 17.83 3.37
N HIS A 194 -11.59 18.93 2.87
CA HIS A 194 -10.91 19.94 3.67
C HIS A 194 -11.40 21.33 3.29
N PHE A 195 -11.07 22.31 4.13
CA PHE A 195 -11.20 23.72 3.81
C PHE A 195 -9.94 24.46 4.27
N ASP A 196 -9.58 25.50 3.51
CA ASP A 196 -8.41 26.32 3.80
C ASP A 196 -8.67 27.30 4.94
N GLY A 197 -7.61 27.67 5.68
CA GLY A 197 -7.67 28.75 6.67
C GLY A 197 -7.84 30.13 6.02
N PRO A 198 -8.35 31.14 6.74
CA PRO A 198 -8.59 32.44 6.15
C PRO A 198 -7.25 33.11 5.80
N PRO A 199 -7.17 33.90 4.71
CA PRO A 199 -5.96 34.61 4.32
C PRO A 199 -5.42 35.47 5.47
N GLY A 200 -4.12 35.35 5.75
CA GLY A 200 -3.49 36.11 6.85
C GLY A 200 -3.80 35.58 8.26
N GLY A 201 -4.50 34.45 8.41
CA GLY A 201 -4.77 33.75 9.67
C GLY A 201 -3.54 33.08 10.30
N ARG A 202 -2.35 33.68 10.17
CA ARG A 202 -1.17 33.24 10.93
C ARG A 202 -1.41 33.56 12.40
N LYS A 203 -1.23 32.55 13.24
CA LYS A 203 -1.36 32.63 14.69
C LYS A 203 -0.46 33.74 15.24
N ASP A 204 -1.02 34.89 15.59
CA ASP A 204 -0.34 35.85 16.45
C ASP A 204 -0.52 35.38 17.90
N ASN A 205 0.32 34.43 18.32
CA ASN A 205 0.37 33.95 19.70
C ASN A 205 0.72 35.06 20.71
N ARG A 206 1.15 36.25 20.26
CA ARG A 206 1.57 37.35 21.14
C ARG A 206 0.46 38.37 21.40
N HIS A 207 -0.47 38.57 20.46
CA HIS A 207 -1.49 39.63 20.56
C HIS A 207 -2.94 39.12 20.58
N GLY A 208 -3.17 37.80 20.62
CA GLY A 208 -4.52 37.25 20.82
C GLY A 208 -5.51 37.61 19.71
N LYS A 209 -5.04 37.84 18.48
CA LYS A 209 -5.90 38.22 17.36
C LYS A 209 -6.88 37.08 17.04
N LYS A 210 -8.16 37.28 17.33
CA LYS A 210 -9.24 36.34 17.01
C LYS A 210 -9.32 36.18 15.49
N VAL A 211 -9.36 34.94 15.01
CA VAL A 211 -9.58 34.64 13.60
C VAL A 211 -11.02 35.00 13.26
N THR A 212 -11.22 35.73 12.17
CA THR A 212 -12.54 36.11 11.65
C THR A 212 -12.71 35.50 10.26
N TRP A 213 -13.83 34.83 10.04
CA TRP A 213 -14.19 34.26 8.75
C TRP A 213 -15.18 35.18 8.05
N PRO A 214 -14.85 35.73 6.86
CA PRO A 214 -15.76 36.62 6.15
C PRO A 214 -16.96 35.86 5.57
N GLU A 215 -16.76 34.60 5.22
CA GLU A 215 -17.75 33.67 4.67
C GLU A 215 -17.32 32.24 4.99
N VAL A 216 -18.22 31.28 4.77
CA VAL A 216 -17.88 29.86 4.85
C VAL A 216 -16.89 29.55 3.72
N PRO A 217 -15.70 29.01 4.03
CA PRO A 217 -14.72 28.69 3.00
C PRO A 217 -15.24 27.56 2.10
N ALA A 218 -14.64 27.43 0.91
CA ALA A 218 -14.84 26.25 0.07
C ALA A 218 -14.49 24.97 0.85
N ILE A 219 -15.40 23.99 0.85
CA ILE A 219 -15.22 22.68 1.50
C ILE A 219 -15.20 21.61 0.41
N GLY A 220 -14.09 20.88 0.29
CA GLY A 220 -13.99 19.84 -0.73
C GLY A 220 -12.59 19.30 -0.90
N PHE A 221 -12.14 19.21 -2.15
CA PHE A 221 -10.86 18.61 -2.50
C PHE A 221 -9.96 19.63 -3.21
N MET A 222 -8.71 19.25 -3.49
CA MET A 222 -7.80 20.15 -4.20
C MET A 222 -8.18 20.28 -5.68
N LYS A 223 -8.17 21.51 -6.19
CA LYS A 223 -8.22 21.77 -7.62
C LYS A 223 -6.94 21.27 -8.30
N LYS A 224 -7.06 20.50 -9.38
CA LYS A 224 -5.94 19.96 -10.17
C LYS A 224 -4.93 21.06 -10.51
N GLY A 225 -3.65 20.73 -10.38
CA GLY A 225 -2.54 21.66 -10.61
C GLY A 225 -2.27 22.67 -9.49
N THR A 226 -3.12 22.74 -8.46
CA THR A 226 -2.99 23.71 -7.37
C THR A 226 -3.07 23.07 -5.98
N ARG A 227 -2.75 23.84 -4.94
CA ARG A 227 -3.00 23.47 -3.54
C ARG A 227 -4.25 24.11 -2.95
N LYS A 228 -5.09 24.73 -3.78
CA LYS A 228 -6.30 25.40 -3.32
C LYS A 228 -7.44 24.40 -3.24
N THR A 229 -8.20 24.48 -2.16
CA THR A 229 -9.45 23.76 -2.01
C THR A 229 -10.49 24.31 -2.99
N MET A 230 -11.22 23.43 -3.66
CA MET A 230 -12.43 23.76 -4.41
C MET A 230 -13.66 23.27 -3.66
N ASP A 231 -14.75 24.03 -3.77
CA ASP A 231 -16.00 23.68 -3.12
C ASP A 231 -16.66 22.50 -3.85
N ILE A 232 -16.97 21.44 -3.11
CA ILE A 232 -17.53 20.19 -3.63
C ILE A 232 -18.67 19.75 -2.70
N GLU A 233 -19.92 19.83 -3.19
CA GLU A 233 -21.10 19.37 -2.44
C GLU A 233 -21.38 17.87 -2.60
N GLU A 234 -20.92 17.27 -3.69
CA GLU A 234 -21.16 15.86 -3.99
C GLU A 234 -19.93 15.16 -4.59
N CYS A 235 -19.82 13.86 -4.32
CA CYS A 235 -18.71 13.05 -4.81
C CYS A 235 -19.27 11.68 -5.22
N PRO A 236 -19.61 11.47 -6.51
CA PRO A 236 -20.31 10.26 -6.97
C PRO A 236 -19.56 8.94 -6.73
N ILE A 237 -18.26 8.98 -6.44
CA ILE A 237 -17.49 7.78 -6.08
C ILE A 237 -17.67 7.40 -4.60
N GLY A 238 -18.10 8.33 -3.73
CA GLY A 238 -18.41 8.08 -2.33
C GLY A 238 -19.74 7.33 -2.16
N THR A 239 -19.80 6.43 -1.18
CA THR A 239 -21.06 5.73 -0.86
C THR A 239 -22.18 6.73 -0.50
N GLU A 240 -23.43 6.32 -0.61
CA GLU A 240 -24.56 7.21 -0.27
C GLU A 240 -24.49 7.69 1.19
N SER A 241 -24.08 6.82 2.13
CA SER A 241 -23.93 7.19 3.54
C SER A 241 -22.88 8.29 3.71
N VAL A 242 -21.74 8.18 3.03
CA VAL A 242 -20.66 9.16 3.02
C VAL A 242 -21.10 10.47 2.36
N GLN A 243 -21.90 10.43 1.29
CA GLN A 243 -22.46 11.61 0.64
C GLN A 243 -23.48 12.34 1.54
N ARG A 244 -24.31 11.62 2.31
CA ARG A 244 -25.15 12.21 3.36
C ARG A 244 -24.31 12.87 4.45
N GLY A 245 -23.25 12.18 4.88
CA GLY A 245 -22.25 12.73 5.81
C GLY A 245 -21.60 14.02 5.31
N LEU A 246 -21.23 14.10 4.03
CA LEU A 246 -20.68 15.31 3.42
C LEU A 246 -21.64 16.50 3.52
N ARG A 247 -22.91 16.30 3.15
CA ARG A 247 -23.95 17.33 3.25
C ARG A 247 -24.12 17.84 4.68
N ARG A 248 -24.19 16.91 5.65
CA ARG A 248 -24.31 17.22 7.08
C ARG A 248 -23.10 17.99 7.61
N GLU A 249 -21.88 17.53 7.30
CA GLU A 249 -20.66 18.18 7.78
C GLU A 249 -20.44 19.57 7.16
N ARG A 250 -20.87 19.80 5.92
CA ARG A 250 -20.85 21.14 5.31
C ARG A 250 -21.73 22.12 6.09
N GLU A 251 -22.95 21.71 6.45
CA GLU A 251 -23.85 22.55 7.24
C GLU A 251 -23.31 22.76 8.68
N ARG A 252 -22.72 21.73 9.30
CA ARG A 252 -22.05 21.86 10.60
C ARG A 252 -20.89 22.86 10.55
N VAL A 253 -20.03 22.78 9.54
CA VAL A 253 -18.93 23.74 9.37
C VAL A 253 -19.46 25.15 9.19
N LYS A 254 -20.54 25.35 8.44
CA LYS A 254 -21.18 26.66 8.29
C LYS A 254 -21.69 27.23 9.61
N GLN A 255 -22.30 26.41 10.46
CA GLN A 255 -22.80 26.82 11.77
C GLN A 255 -21.67 27.09 12.77
N ASP A 256 -20.61 26.28 12.72
CA ASP A 256 -19.51 26.30 13.68
C ASP A 256 -18.25 27.03 13.18
N ILE A 257 -18.30 27.72 12.04
CA ILE A 257 -17.10 28.27 11.38
C ILE A 257 -16.26 29.16 12.30
N ASP A 258 -16.92 29.94 13.17
CA ASP A 258 -16.29 30.83 14.15
C ASP A 258 -15.52 30.10 15.26
N GLN A 259 -15.75 28.81 15.44
CA GLN A 259 -15.00 27.97 16.37
C GLN A 259 -13.64 27.56 15.79
N TYR A 260 -13.48 27.60 14.47
CA TYR A 260 -12.24 27.21 13.81
C TYR A 260 -11.22 28.34 13.79
N GLN A 261 -9.99 28.02 14.21
CA GLN A 261 -8.85 28.95 14.18
C GLN A 261 -7.94 28.75 12.96
N ARG A 262 -8.18 27.69 12.18
CA ARG A 262 -7.41 27.30 11.00
C ARG A 262 -8.30 26.45 10.09
N GLY A 263 -7.86 26.25 8.86
CA GLY A 263 -8.43 25.22 7.99
C GLY A 263 -8.37 23.83 8.63
N ALA A 264 -9.29 22.95 8.23
CA ALA A 264 -9.40 21.61 8.77
C ALA A 264 -9.66 20.58 7.67
N THR A 265 -9.36 19.32 8.00
CA THR A 265 -9.78 18.15 7.23
C THR A 265 -10.88 17.46 8.02
N LEU A 266 -12.01 17.24 7.35
CA LEU A 266 -13.17 16.55 7.91
C LEU A 266 -13.04 15.06 7.58
N LEU A 267 -13.39 14.18 8.52
CA LEU A 267 -13.49 12.76 8.26
C LEU A 267 -14.93 12.43 7.89
N LEU A 268 -15.12 11.66 6.82
CA LEU A 268 -16.38 11.00 6.49
C LEU A 268 -16.06 9.51 6.30
N ARG A 269 -16.53 8.64 7.19
CA ARG A 269 -16.29 7.19 7.13
C ARG A 269 -17.61 6.44 7.25
N GLU A 270 -17.90 5.59 6.28
CA GLU A 270 -19.02 4.65 6.39
C GLU A 270 -18.79 3.68 7.56
N SER A 271 -19.85 3.40 8.30
CA SER A 271 -19.92 2.32 9.27
C SER A 271 -21.18 1.52 9.04
N THR A 272 -21.04 0.20 9.02
CA THR A 272 -22.11 -0.75 8.70
C THR A 272 -22.53 -1.53 9.93
N GLU A 273 -23.83 -1.54 10.21
CA GLU A 273 -24.46 -2.46 11.15
C GLU A 273 -25.16 -3.57 10.35
N ARG A 274 -24.88 -4.83 10.69
CA ARG A 274 -25.53 -6.00 10.06
C ARG A 274 -26.68 -6.46 10.96
N VAL A 275 -27.89 -6.50 10.41
CA VAL A 275 -29.12 -6.86 11.14
C VAL A 275 -29.82 -8.03 10.45
N ASN A 276 -30.20 -9.05 11.22
CA ASN A 276 -30.98 -10.18 10.70
C ASN A 276 -32.40 -9.74 10.31
N LYS A 277 -32.99 -10.39 9.31
CA LYS A 277 -34.36 -10.11 8.84
C LYS A 277 -35.42 -10.71 9.77
N ASP A 278 -35.51 -10.21 11.00
CA ASP A 278 -36.49 -10.69 12.00
C ASP A 278 -37.80 -9.90 11.93
N GLY A 279 -38.39 -9.79 10.73
CA GLY A 279 -39.78 -9.36 10.51
C GLY A 279 -40.18 -7.92 10.89
N LYS A 280 -39.26 -7.08 11.40
CA LYS A 280 -39.51 -5.66 11.69
C LYS A 280 -38.30 -4.82 11.27
N THR A 281 -38.33 -4.29 10.06
CA THR A 281 -37.49 -3.14 9.70
C THR A 281 -37.97 -1.94 10.53
N LYS A 282 -37.10 -1.40 11.40
CA LYS A 282 -37.34 -0.08 11.99
C LYS A 282 -37.52 0.95 10.86
N ASP A 283 -38.34 1.97 11.13
CA ASP A 283 -38.66 3.05 10.20
C ASP A 283 -37.41 3.65 9.54
N GLU A 284 -37.58 4.23 8.35
CA GLU A 284 -36.54 4.96 7.62
C GLU A 284 -36.00 6.09 8.51
N GLU A 285 -34.79 5.91 9.05
CA GLU A 285 -34.03 6.99 9.69
C GLU A 285 -33.36 7.81 8.57
N ASP A 286 -33.58 9.13 8.54
CA ASP A 286 -33.13 10.03 7.45
C ASP A 286 -31.63 9.92 7.12
N ASP A 287 -30.79 9.56 8.09
CA ASP A 287 -29.33 9.49 7.96
C ASP A 287 -28.77 8.05 7.89
N VAL A 288 -29.65 7.07 7.67
CA VAL A 288 -29.29 5.66 7.50
C VAL A 288 -29.58 5.21 6.07
N VAL A 289 -28.61 4.56 5.45
CA VAL A 289 -28.78 3.86 4.17
C VAL A 289 -29.00 2.39 4.46
N VAL A 290 -30.11 1.85 3.97
CA VAL A 290 -30.47 0.45 4.17
C VAL A 290 -30.20 -0.31 2.87
N GLU A 291 -29.39 -1.36 2.95
CA GLU A 291 -29.09 -2.25 1.83
C GLU A 291 -29.51 -3.68 2.17
N ASP A 292 -30.27 -4.31 1.26
CA ASP A 292 -30.70 -5.70 1.39
C ASP A 292 -29.62 -6.64 0.82
N MET A 293 -29.10 -7.52 1.67
CA MET A 293 -28.05 -8.50 1.31
C MET A 293 -28.60 -9.92 1.10
N GLY A 294 -29.94 -10.09 1.11
CA GLY A 294 -30.63 -11.37 0.97
C GLY A 294 -31.03 -11.95 2.32
N ASP A 295 -30.08 -12.52 3.06
CA ASP A 295 -30.28 -13.16 4.37
C ASP A 295 -30.26 -12.15 5.54
N HIS A 296 -29.61 -11.00 5.35
CA HIS A 296 -29.52 -9.93 6.32
C HIS A 296 -29.66 -8.55 5.65
N ILE A 297 -29.70 -7.51 6.47
CA ILE A 297 -29.75 -6.11 6.05
C ILE A 297 -28.50 -5.40 6.57
N HIS A 298 -27.94 -4.51 5.75
CA HIS A 298 -26.92 -3.55 6.17
C HIS A 298 -27.57 -2.20 6.42
N ARG A 299 -27.37 -1.66 7.63
CA ARG A 299 -27.67 -0.26 7.97
C ARG A 299 -26.37 0.51 7.99
N LYS A 300 -26.21 1.44 7.05
CA LYS A 300 -24.97 2.19 6.83
C LYS A 300 -25.13 3.64 7.25
N THR A 301 -24.16 4.13 8.00
CA THR A 301 -24.11 5.52 8.52
C THR A 301 -22.75 6.14 8.25
N CYS A 302 -22.65 7.46 8.36
CA CYS A 302 -21.37 8.16 8.23
C CYS A 302 -20.88 8.70 9.57
N ILE A 303 -19.74 8.16 10.03
CA ILE A 303 -18.99 8.59 11.19
C ILE A 303 -18.05 9.74 10.82
N THR A 304 -17.97 10.74 11.69
CA THR A 304 -17.14 11.94 11.48
C THR A 304 -16.16 12.22 12.61
N ASP A 305 -16.32 11.56 13.76
CA ASP A 305 -15.30 11.52 14.81
C ASP A 305 -14.20 10.53 14.42
N ASN A 306 -12.96 11.03 14.32
CA ASN A 306 -11.78 10.23 14.01
C ASN A 306 -11.48 9.13 15.04
N LYS A 307 -11.99 9.27 16.27
CA LYS A 307 -11.75 8.33 17.37
C LYS A 307 -12.90 7.35 17.59
N ALA A 308 -14.06 7.57 16.96
CA ALA A 308 -15.16 6.62 17.01
C ALA A 308 -14.81 5.33 16.27
N THR A 309 -15.52 4.25 16.56
CA THR A 309 -15.34 2.96 15.88
C THR A 309 -16.19 2.89 14.63
N SER A 310 -15.58 2.62 13.48
CA SER A 310 -16.27 2.23 12.25
C SER A 310 -16.23 0.71 12.09
N THR A 311 -17.38 0.14 11.74
CA THR A 311 -17.52 -1.29 11.44
C THR A 311 -17.64 -1.52 9.94
N GLU A 312 -16.87 -2.48 9.44
CA GLU A 312 -16.89 -2.93 8.06
C GLU A 312 -17.00 -4.45 7.99
N TYR A 313 -17.57 -4.94 6.88
CA TYR A 313 -17.68 -6.36 6.62
C TYR A 313 -16.97 -6.73 5.32
N VAL A 314 -16.21 -7.80 5.36
CA VAL A 314 -15.66 -8.46 4.17
C VAL A 314 -16.12 -9.90 4.20
N ASP A 315 -16.97 -10.27 3.24
CA ASP A 315 -17.76 -11.50 3.30
C ASP A 315 -18.51 -11.59 4.65
N ASN A 316 -18.20 -12.60 5.46
CA ASN A 316 -18.76 -12.79 6.80
C ASN A 316 -17.86 -12.29 7.93
N PHE A 317 -16.68 -11.76 7.61
CA PHE A 317 -15.76 -11.24 8.61
C PHE A 317 -16.11 -9.79 8.97
N ARG A 318 -16.15 -9.51 10.27
CA ARG A 318 -16.37 -8.18 10.84
C ARG A 318 -15.06 -7.52 11.23
N PHE A 319 -14.92 -6.24 10.90
CA PHE A 319 -13.76 -5.42 11.27
C PHE A 319 -14.20 -4.13 11.95
N ASP A 320 -13.82 -3.97 13.20
CA ASP A 320 -14.04 -2.76 14.00
C ASP A 320 -12.71 -2.02 14.15
N ASN A 321 -12.64 -0.80 13.61
CA ASN A 321 -11.43 0.01 13.62
C ASN A 321 -11.75 1.45 14.05
N PRO A 322 -10.79 2.20 14.64
CA PRO A 322 -10.95 3.64 14.77
C PRO A 322 -11.21 4.27 13.39
N ALA A 323 -12.23 5.11 13.25
CA ALA A 323 -12.67 5.63 11.95
C ALA A 323 -11.58 6.47 11.24
N GLY A 324 -10.68 7.08 12.01
CA GLY A 324 -9.48 7.76 11.52
C GLY A 324 -8.41 6.82 10.96
N ALA A 325 -8.37 5.56 11.41
CA ALA A 325 -7.36 4.57 11.01
C ALA A 325 -7.52 4.15 9.53
N PHE A 326 -6.52 3.42 9.05
CA PHE A 326 -6.54 2.85 7.70
C PHE A 326 -7.33 1.54 7.71
N PHE A 327 -8.25 1.43 6.74
CA PHE A 327 -8.81 0.18 6.25
C PHE A 327 -9.27 0.45 4.81
N GLN A 328 -9.37 -0.60 4.00
CA GLN A 328 -9.59 -0.48 2.56
C GLN A 328 -10.82 0.37 2.24
N ASN A 329 -10.74 1.22 1.22
CA ASN A 329 -11.79 2.20 0.93
C ASN A 329 -12.84 1.70 -0.07
N ASN A 330 -12.65 0.51 -0.63
CA ASN A 330 -13.56 -0.11 -1.59
C ASN A 330 -13.84 -1.53 -1.13
N ASN A 331 -14.92 -1.73 -0.39
CA ASN A 331 -15.25 -3.05 0.16
C ASN A 331 -15.74 -4.02 -0.91
N SER A 332 -16.29 -3.50 -2.02
CA SER A 332 -16.88 -4.33 -3.07
C SER A 332 -15.85 -5.22 -3.78
N ILE A 333 -14.58 -4.80 -3.88
CA ILE A 333 -13.53 -5.57 -4.55
C ILE A 333 -12.79 -6.53 -3.61
N LEU A 334 -12.92 -6.37 -2.28
CA LEU A 334 -12.16 -7.16 -1.30
C LEU A 334 -12.38 -8.67 -1.41
N PRO A 335 -13.61 -9.18 -1.62
CA PRO A 335 -13.81 -10.62 -1.85
C PRO A 335 -13.07 -11.15 -3.09
N LEU A 336 -12.96 -10.35 -4.15
CA LEU A 336 -12.30 -10.78 -5.39
C LEU A 336 -10.78 -10.93 -5.21
N ILE A 337 -10.13 -10.01 -4.50
CA ILE A 337 -8.70 -10.11 -4.25
C ILE A 337 -8.38 -11.22 -3.25
N THR A 338 -9.16 -11.39 -2.18
CA THR A 338 -8.91 -12.45 -1.19
C THR A 338 -9.15 -13.83 -1.79
N GLN A 339 -10.18 -13.98 -2.62
CA GLN A 339 -10.40 -15.20 -3.38
C GLN A 339 -9.25 -15.48 -4.36
N TYR A 340 -8.81 -14.47 -5.12
CA TYR A 340 -7.66 -14.62 -6.02
C TYR A 340 -6.39 -15.05 -5.26
N ILE A 341 -6.11 -14.43 -4.12
CA ILE A 341 -4.97 -14.81 -3.28
C ILE A 341 -5.12 -16.25 -2.80
N ARG A 342 -6.29 -16.67 -2.30
CA ARG A 342 -6.57 -18.05 -1.87
C ARG A 342 -6.29 -19.06 -2.99
N ASP A 343 -6.83 -18.81 -4.18
CA ASP A 343 -6.69 -19.68 -5.35
C ASP A 343 -5.22 -19.81 -5.81
N ASN A 344 -4.45 -18.72 -5.70
CA ASN A 344 -3.06 -18.72 -6.14
C ASN A 344 -2.08 -19.21 -5.05
N ILE A 345 -2.37 -19.06 -3.76
CA ILE A 345 -1.50 -19.56 -2.68
C ILE A 345 -1.51 -21.09 -2.60
N LEU A 346 -2.66 -21.71 -2.80
CA LEU A 346 -2.77 -23.18 -2.79
C LEU A 346 -2.26 -23.79 -4.11
N GLY A 347 -2.23 -22.98 -5.18
CA GLY A 347 -1.93 -23.44 -6.53
C GLY A 347 -3.10 -24.22 -7.13
N PRO A 348 -3.10 -24.49 -8.45
CA PRO A 348 -4.14 -25.28 -9.06
C PRO A 348 -4.19 -26.68 -8.44
N ALA A 349 -5.40 -27.19 -8.14
CA ALA A 349 -5.67 -28.54 -7.62
C ALA A 349 -5.33 -29.67 -8.61
N SER A 350 -4.47 -29.40 -9.59
CA SER A 350 -4.18 -30.24 -10.75
C SER A 350 -2.94 -31.09 -10.49
N THR A 351 -3.10 -32.13 -9.68
CA THR A 351 -2.63 -33.53 -9.87
C THR A 351 -2.59 -34.23 -8.51
N PRO A 352 -3.19 -35.42 -8.36
CA PRO A 352 -3.02 -36.26 -7.18
C PRO A 352 -1.62 -36.90 -7.20
N SER A 353 -0.57 -36.09 -7.12
CA SER A 353 0.79 -36.55 -6.92
C SER A 353 1.17 -36.31 -5.46
N ALA A 354 1.37 -37.40 -4.74
CA ALA A 354 1.49 -37.51 -3.28
C ALA A 354 2.80 -36.93 -2.67
N SER A 355 3.31 -35.79 -3.15
CA SER A 355 4.59 -35.26 -2.65
C SER A 355 4.79 -33.73 -2.70
N LYS A 356 3.74 -32.92 -2.92
CA LYS A 356 3.87 -31.47 -2.68
C LYS A 356 3.64 -31.20 -1.19
N PRO A 357 4.57 -30.56 -0.46
CA PRO A 357 4.28 -30.08 0.88
C PRO A 357 3.11 -29.10 0.79
N GLN A 358 2.06 -29.36 1.56
CA GLN A 358 0.89 -28.51 1.63
C GLN A 358 1.30 -27.22 2.35
N ILE A 359 0.98 -26.06 1.77
CA ILE A 359 1.14 -24.78 2.49
C ILE A 359 0.17 -24.81 3.66
N LYS A 360 0.69 -24.79 4.89
CA LYS A 360 -0.09 -24.84 6.14
C LYS A 360 -0.05 -23.52 6.90
N ASN A 361 0.96 -22.70 6.65
CA ASN A 361 1.28 -21.55 7.49
C ASN A 361 1.21 -20.25 6.69
N LEU A 362 0.58 -19.23 7.28
CA LEU A 362 0.52 -17.86 6.75
C LEU A 362 1.27 -16.91 7.66
N ILE A 363 2.15 -16.11 7.06
CA ILE A 363 2.68 -14.89 7.67
C ILE A 363 2.15 -13.71 6.85
N ASP A 364 1.45 -12.79 7.49
CA ASP A 364 0.95 -11.55 6.91
C ASP A 364 1.81 -10.38 7.42
N ALA A 365 2.74 -9.93 6.59
CA ALA A 365 3.63 -8.82 6.90
C ALA A 365 2.97 -7.48 6.51
N TYR A 366 3.06 -6.50 7.42
CA TYR A 366 2.32 -5.24 7.34
C TYR A 366 0.81 -5.44 7.49
N CYS A 367 0.40 -6.32 8.41
CA CYS A 367 -0.98 -6.79 8.50
C CYS A 367 -1.99 -5.70 8.88
N GLY A 368 -1.54 -4.54 9.38
CA GLY A 368 -2.40 -3.48 9.87
C GLY A 368 -3.37 -4.00 10.94
N SER A 369 -4.67 -3.82 10.70
CA SER A 369 -5.74 -4.33 11.57
C SER A 369 -6.15 -5.78 11.30
N GLY A 370 -5.30 -6.54 10.59
CA GLY A 370 -5.40 -7.99 10.42
C GLY A 370 -6.24 -8.43 9.23
N PHE A 371 -6.42 -7.58 8.20
CA PHE A 371 -7.33 -7.87 7.08
C PHE A 371 -7.03 -9.21 6.38
N PHE A 372 -5.83 -9.38 5.80
CA PHE A 372 -5.48 -10.63 5.11
C PHE A 372 -5.36 -11.79 6.09
N THR A 373 -4.73 -11.58 7.25
CA THR A 373 -4.62 -12.60 8.30
C THR A 373 -5.98 -13.20 8.64
N ILE A 374 -6.99 -12.37 8.91
CA ILE A 374 -8.32 -12.82 9.35
C ILE A 374 -9.07 -13.50 8.20
N VAL A 375 -9.16 -12.86 7.03
CA VAL A 375 -9.96 -13.39 5.91
C VAL A 375 -9.37 -14.68 5.33
N LEU A 376 -8.05 -14.84 5.40
CA LEU A 376 -7.37 -16.02 4.89
C LEU A 376 -7.16 -17.11 5.96
N SER A 377 -7.33 -16.80 7.25
CA SER A 377 -7.03 -17.71 8.38
C SER A 377 -7.61 -19.11 8.23
N ALA A 378 -8.86 -19.24 7.79
CA ALA A 378 -9.54 -20.53 7.60
C ALA A 378 -8.88 -21.46 6.56
N THR A 379 -7.94 -20.94 5.77
CA THR A 379 -7.18 -21.70 4.76
C THR A 379 -5.95 -22.38 5.35
N PHE A 380 -5.48 -21.92 6.52
CA PHE A 380 -4.19 -22.29 7.09
C PHE A 380 -4.37 -22.93 8.48
N THR A 381 -3.42 -23.79 8.84
CA THR A 381 -3.33 -24.35 10.19
C THR A 381 -2.90 -23.27 11.19
N HIS A 382 -1.91 -22.45 10.81
CA HIS A 382 -1.44 -21.32 11.60
C HIS A 382 -1.30 -20.05 10.76
N SER A 383 -1.67 -18.91 11.35
CA SER A 383 -1.60 -17.58 10.76
C SER A 383 -1.00 -16.59 11.76
N ILE A 384 -0.02 -15.80 11.32
CA ILE A 384 0.57 -14.72 12.11
C ILE A 384 0.47 -13.42 11.31
N GLY A 385 -0.17 -12.41 11.89
CA GLY A 385 -0.12 -11.03 11.40
C GLY A 385 0.96 -10.21 12.12
N ILE A 386 1.79 -9.48 11.38
CA ILE A 386 2.87 -8.67 11.95
C ILE A 386 2.79 -7.25 11.40
N ASP A 387 2.83 -6.27 12.30
CA ASP A 387 2.86 -4.84 11.97
C ASP A 387 3.65 -4.07 13.03
N ILE A 388 4.27 -2.95 12.64
CA ILE A 388 5.02 -2.10 13.56
C ILE A 388 4.09 -1.27 14.46
N ALA A 389 2.87 -0.99 14.00
CA ALA A 389 1.91 -0.15 14.70
C ALA A 389 1.15 -0.95 15.78
N ALA A 390 1.57 -0.82 17.04
CA ALA A 390 0.93 -1.48 18.17
C ALA A 390 -0.59 -1.22 18.28
N GLN A 391 -1.06 -0.03 17.89
CA GLN A 391 -2.50 0.27 17.83
C GLN A 391 -3.23 -0.57 16.77
N SER A 392 -2.64 -0.74 15.58
CA SER A 392 -3.20 -1.58 14.53
C SER A 392 -3.26 -3.05 14.98
N ILE A 393 -2.21 -3.53 15.67
CA ILE A 393 -2.19 -4.88 16.24
C ILE A 393 -3.24 -5.07 17.35
N ALA A 394 -3.50 -4.06 18.17
CA ALA A 394 -4.60 -4.11 19.13
C ALA A 394 -5.96 -4.25 18.43
N SER A 395 -6.19 -3.49 17.35
CA SER A 395 -7.37 -3.68 16.49
C SER A 395 -7.41 -5.05 15.84
N ALA A 396 -6.27 -5.58 15.38
CA ALA A 396 -6.20 -6.90 14.76
C ALA A 396 -6.59 -8.03 15.71
N ARG A 397 -6.10 -7.99 16.97
CA ARG A 397 -6.49 -8.94 18.02
C ARG A 397 -7.98 -8.84 18.32
N HIS A 398 -8.50 -7.62 18.48
CA HIS A 398 -9.93 -7.42 18.70
C HIS A 398 -10.78 -7.94 17.52
N ASN A 399 -10.36 -7.69 16.28
CA ASN A 399 -11.04 -8.20 15.10
C ASN A 399 -11.00 -9.74 15.04
N ALA A 400 -9.90 -10.37 15.43
CA ALA A 400 -9.83 -11.82 15.50
C ALA A 400 -10.80 -12.40 16.55
N GLU A 401 -10.93 -11.76 17.71
CA GLU A 401 -11.92 -12.11 18.73
C GLU A 401 -13.36 -11.96 18.21
N LEU A 402 -13.67 -10.85 17.54
CA LEU A 402 -14.99 -10.62 16.92
C LEU A 402 -15.36 -11.68 15.89
N ASN A 403 -14.38 -12.27 15.23
CA ASN A 403 -14.55 -13.34 14.25
C ASN A 403 -14.36 -14.74 14.85
N SER A 404 -14.29 -14.86 16.17
CA SER A 404 -14.14 -16.14 16.89
C SER A 404 -12.95 -16.97 16.41
N LEU A 405 -11.84 -16.32 16.03
CA LEU A 405 -10.64 -17.02 15.58
C LEU A 405 -9.86 -17.59 16.78
N PRO A 406 -9.41 -18.86 16.72
CA PRO A 406 -8.68 -19.47 17.83
C PRO A 406 -7.31 -18.82 18.04
N ALA A 407 -6.99 -18.46 19.30
CA ALA A 407 -5.71 -17.83 19.64
C ALA A 407 -4.48 -18.75 19.43
N ASN A 408 -4.69 -20.07 19.38
CA ASN A 408 -3.63 -21.05 19.10
C ASN A 408 -3.35 -21.22 17.59
N SER A 409 -4.28 -20.82 16.71
CA SER A 409 -4.09 -20.86 15.26
C SER A 409 -3.82 -19.48 14.66
N THR A 410 -4.31 -18.40 15.27
CA THR A 410 -4.22 -17.04 14.72
C THR A 410 -3.65 -16.08 15.76
N THR A 411 -2.47 -15.52 15.50
CA THR A 411 -1.80 -14.58 16.41
C THR A 411 -1.35 -13.30 15.72
N PHE A 412 -1.12 -12.25 16.51
CA PHE A 412 -0.70 -10.94 16.01
C PHE A 412 0.44 -10.36 16.84
N LEU A 413 1.50 -9.91 16.17
CA LEU A 413 2.74 -9.43 16.78
C LEU A 413 3.01 -7.98 16.38
N ALA A 414 3.35 -7.16 17.38
CA ALA A 414 3.89 -5.83 17.13
C ALA A 414 5.42 -5.93 17.04
N ALA A 415 5.98 -5.86 15.83
CA ALA A 415 7.41 -6.00 15.60
C ALA A 415 7.89 -5.09 14.47
N ASP A 416 9.16 -4.69 14.52
CA ASP A 416 9.80 -4.00 13.40
C ASP A 416 9.97 -4.97 12.23
N ALA A 417 9.72 -4.50 11.00
CA ALA A 417 9.88 -5.31 9.80
C ALA A 417 11.34 -5.81 9.62
N ASN A 418 12.32 -5.16 10.24
CA ASN A 418 13.73 -5.54 10.22
C ASN A 418 14.09 -6.70 11.18
N ASP A 419 13.18 -7.09 12.08
CA ASP A 419 13.36 -8.19 13.04
C ASP A 419 12.18 -9.20 12.98
N LEU A 420 11.42 -9.18 11.89
CA LEU A 420 10.13 -9.86 11.75
C LEU A 420 10.25 -11.38 11.96
N PHE A 421 11.25 -12.00 11.33
CA PHE A 421 11.43 -13.45 11.37
C PHE A 421 12.18 -13.97 12.61
N ALA A 422 12.81 -13.09 13.39
CA ALA A 422 13.45 -13.47 14.66
C ALA A 422 12.41 -13.89 15.72
N SER A 423 11.19 -13.35 15.61
CA SER A 423 10.08 -13.61 16.53
C SER A 423 9.17 -14.78 16.12
N ILE A 424 9.44 -15.41 14.97
CA ILE A 424 8.65 -16.52 14.45
C ILE A 424 9.19 -17.84 15.05
N PRO A 425 8.35 -18.72 15.62
CA PRO A 425 8.79 -20.01 16.12
C PRO A 425 9.32 -20.90 14.98
N HIS A 426 10.59 -21.27 15.05
CA HIS A 426 11.25 -22.16 14.07
C HIS A 426 11.42 -23.55 14.65
N SER A 427 11.43 -24.59 13.82
CA SER A 427 11.49 -26.00 14.24
C SER A 427 12.68 -26.37 15.15
N SER A 428 13.70 -25.52 15.24
CA SER A 428 14.89 -25.73 16.07
C SER A 428 14.83 -25.12 17.48
N SER A 429 13.79 -24.35 17.84
CA SER A 429 13.74 -23.65 19.14
C SER A 429 13.11 -24.46 20.28
N SER A 430 12.20 -25.40 19.99
CA SER A 430 11.70 -26.38 20.96
C SER A 430 10.90 -27.48 20.24
N PRO A 431 11.11 -28.78 20.54
CA PRO A 431 10.31 -29.87 19.99
C PRO A 431 8.84 -29.87 20.47
N ASP A 432 8.48 -29.03 21.45
CA ASP A 432 7.12 -28.89 22.01
C ASP A 432 6.34 -27.69 21.46
N ASP A 433 6.92 -26.87 20.57
CA ASP A 433 6.22 -25.73 19.98
C ASP A 433 5.20 -26.20 18.92
N ALA A 434 3.93 -26.24 19.32
CA ALA A 434 2.80 -26.70 18.50
C ALA A 434 2.55 -25.91 17.19
N ALA A 435 3.31 -24.84 16.93
CA ALA A 435 3.22 -24.02 15.71
C ALA A 435 4.61 -23.79 15.11
N SER A 436 5.15 -24.76 14.38
CA SER A 436 6.42 -24.61 13.66
C SER A 436 6.20 -24.00 12.27
N PHE A 437 6.78 -22.83 12.01
CA PHE A 437 6.73 -22.15 10.71
C PHE A 437 7.86 -22.63 9.79
N ALA A 438 7.81 -23.90 9.38
CA ALA A 438 8.74 -24.44 8.40
C ALA A 438 8.64 -23.65 7.07
N PRO A 439 9.74 -23.09 6.53
CA PRO A 439 9.70 -22.25 5.33
C PRO A 439 9.00 -22.91 4.14
N GLU A 440 9.24 -24.20 3.91
CA GLU A 440 8.65 -25.00 2.84
C GLU A 440 7.13 -25.21 2.95
N GLU A 441 6.55 -25.00 4.13
CA GLU A 441 5.10 -25.08 4.38
C GLU A 441 4.47 -23.69 4.57
N THR A 442 5.24 -22.62 4.36
CA THR A 442 4.85 -21.24 4.68
C THR A 442 4.69 -20.37 3.45
N VAL A 443 3.64 -19.56 3.45
CA VAL A 443 3.46 -18.41 2.56
C VAL A 443 3.61 -17.11 3.34
N VAL A 444 4.25 -16.12 2.71
CA VAL A 444 4.26 -14.74 3.21
C VAL A 444 3.41 -13.85 2.32
N VAL A 445 2.37 -13.24 2.88
CA VAL A 445 1.63 -12.13 2.25
C VAL A 445 2.29 -10.82 2.69
N ILE A 446 2.46 -9.88 1.76
CA ILE A 446 3.09 -8.58 2.00
C ILE A 446 2.16 -7.50 1.46
N ASP A 447 1.77 -6.53 2.29
CA ASP A 447 1.02 -5.32 1.87
C ASP A 447 1.69 -4.05 2.41
N PRO A 448 2.84 -3.65 1.85
CA PRO A 448 3.66 -2.58 2.41
C PRO A 448 3.09 -1.19 2.07
N PRO A 449 3.55 -0.13 2.76
CA PRO A 449 3.20 1.24 2.40
C PRO A 449 3.67 1.60 0.98
N ARG A 450 3.21 2.76 0.44
CA ARG A 450 3.52 3.25 -0.93
C ARG A 450 5.01 3.34 -1.30
N LYS A 451 5.93 3.32 -0.32
CA LYS A 451 7.39 3.31 -0.53
C LYS A 451 7.95 1.92 -0.86
N GLY A 452 7.13 0.87 -0.76
CA GLY A 452 7.54 -0.53 -0.83
C GLY A 452 8.14 -1.03 0.49
N CYS A 453 8.77 -2.20 0.39
CA CYS A 453 9.52 -2.83 1.46
C CYS A 453 10.87 -2.14 1.67
N ASP A 454 11.34 -2.15 2.91
CA ASP A 454 12.71 -1.74 3.22
C ASP A 454 13.69 -2.90 2.90
N ALA A 455 14.92 -2.59 2.50
CA ALA A 455 15.91 -3.59 2.08
C ALA A 455 16.19 -4.65 3.17
N GLY A 456 16.18 -4.26 4.44
CA GLY A 456 16.35 -5.17 5.58
C GLY A 456 15.26 -6.23 5.68
N PHE A 457 14.00 -5.88 5.40
CA PHE A 457 12.89 -6.83 5.34
C PHE A 457 13.08 -7.84 4.20
N ILE A 458 13.43 -7.36 3.00
CA ILE A 458 13.65 -8.25 1.83
C ILE A 458 14.79 -9.23 2.09
N ARG A 459 15.90 -8.78 2.71
CA ARG A 459 17.00 -9.68 3.10
C ARG A 459 16.57 -10.75 4.09
N GLN A 460 15.77 -10.41 5.10
CA GLN A 460 15.27 -11.44 6.01
C GLN A 460 14.28 -12.39 5.33
N LEU A 461 13.42 -11.90 4.46
CA LEU A 461 12.49 -12.74 3.69
C LEU A 461 13.25 -13.75 2.82
N LEU A 462 14.32 -13.31 2.16
CA LEU A 462 15.21 -14.20 1.41
C LEU A 462 15.93 -15.19 2.34
N ARG A 463 16.39 -14.78 3.53
CA ARG A 463 17.01 -15.69 4.52
C ARG A 463 16.02 -16.74 5.04
N PHE A 464 14.78 -16.34 5.35
CA PHE A 464 13.74 -17.26 5.80
C PHE A 464 13.32 -18.20 4.66
N GLY A 465 13.21 -17.69 3.43
CA GLY A 465 12.99 -18.47 2.22
C GLY A 465 11.67 -19.25 2.18
N PRO A 466 10.51 -18.63 2.45
CA PRO A 466 9.21 -19.29 2.41
C PRO A 466 8.93 -19.88 1.03
N ALA A 467 8.09 -20.92 0.97
CA ALA A 467 7.74 -21.60 -0.28
C ALA A 467 7.11 -20.63 -1.30
N ARG A 468 6.29 -19.68 -0.82
CA ARG A 468 5.59 -18.70 -1.64
C ARG A 468 5.59 -17.32 -1.01
N VAL A 469 5.53 -16.30 -1.86
CA VAL A 469 5.34 -14.91 -1.45
C VAL A 469 4.21 -14.32 -2.30
N VAL A 470 3.24 -13.66 -1.65
CA VAL A 470 2.20 -12.88 -2.32
C VAL A 470 2.41 -11.42 -1.98
N TYR A 471 2.85 -10.64 -2.96
CA TYR A 471 3.07 -9.22 -2.78
C TYR A 471 1.85 -8.45 -3.31
N VAL A 472 1.11 -7.80 -2.42
CA VAL A 472 0.03 -6.85 -2.72
C VAL A 472 0.57 -5.42 -2.61
N SER A 473 0.23 -4.53 -3.56
CA SER A 473 0.71 -3.15 -3.49
C SER A 473 -0.20 -2.15 -4.18
N CYS A 474 -0.42 -1.01 -3.54
CA CYS A 474 -1.02 0.18 -4.17
C CYS A 474 -0.02 1.03 -4.99
N ASN A 475 1.26 0.63 -5.04
CA ASN A 475 2.28 1.25 -5.89
C ASN A 475 3.07 0.18 -6.65
N VAL A 476 2.60 -0.16 -7.84
CA VAL A 476 3.20 -1.20 -8.68
C VAL A 476 4.63 -0.89 -9.11
N HIS A 477 5.08 0.37 -9.06
CA HIS A 477 6.45 0.74 -9.41
C HIS A 477 7.46 0.37 -8.31
N THR A 478 7.13 0.63 -7.04
CA THR A 478 7.95 0.15 -5.92
C THR A 478 7.82 -1.36 -5.73
N GLN A 479 6.65 -1.94 -6.02
CA GLN A 479 6.49 -3.39 -6.07
C GLN A 479 7.42 -4.01 -7.12
N ALA A 480 7.49 -3.45 -8.33
CA ALA A 480 8.38 -3.96 -9.38
C ALA A 480 9.84 -3.98 -8.94
N ARG A 481 10.33 -2.91 -8.29
CA ARG A 481 11.66 -2.85 -7.67
C ARG A 481 11.88 -3.99 -6.66
N ASP A 482 10.98 -4.12 -5.70
CA ASP A 482 11.12 -5.09 -4.62
C ASP A 482 11.04 -6.54 -5.13
N VAL A 483 10.14 -6.81 -6.07
CA VAL A 483 10.06 -8.11 -6.76
C VAL A 483 11.33 -8.35 -7.58
N GLY A 484 11.90 -7.31 -8.18
CA GLY A 484 13.22 -7.33 -8.81
C GLY A 484 14.29 -7.89 -7.87
N TRP A 485 14.32 -7.43 -6.62
CA TRP A 485 15.24 -7.95 -5.60
C TRP A 485 14.96 -9.40 -5.20
N LEU A 486 13.70 -9.82 -5.17
CA LEU A 486 13.31 -11.19 -4.81
C LEU A 486 13.62 -12.22 -5.91
N VAL A 487 13.64 -11.77 -7.17
CA VAL A 487 13.71 -12.64 -8.37
C VAL A 487 15.06 -12.60 -9.06
N GLY A 488 15.74 -11.45 -9.01
CA GLY A 488 16.97 -11.16 -9.74
C GLY A 488 18.13 -12.11 -9.44
N ASP A 489 19.14 -12.09 -10.30
CA ASP A 489 20.33 -12.94 -10.21
C ASP A 489 21.48 -12.32 -9.38
N GLY A 490 21.27 -11.12 -8.84
CA GLY A 490 22.26 -10.34 -8.09
C GLY A 490 22.48 -8.95 -8.69
N GLU A 491 22.18 -8.74 -9.97
CA GLU A 491 22.33 -7.43 -10.62
C GLU A 491 21.16 -6.46 -10.34
N SER A 492 20.13 -6.92 -9.64
CA SER A 492 18.91 -6.17 -9.32
C SER A 492 19.12 -4.99 -8.34
N GLY A 493 20.32 -4.82 -7.80
CA GLY A 493 20.72 -3.67 -6.98
C GLY A 493 20.52 -3.82 -5.47
N LEU A 494 20.10 -4.99 -4.99
CA LEU A 494 20.09 -5.30 -3.55
C LEU A 494 21.47 -5.82 -3.13
N ALA A 495 22.09 -5.14 -2.16
CA ALA A 495 23.33 -5.57 -1.55
C ALA A 495 23.11 -6.00 -0.10
N ASP A 496 23.97 -6.90 0.40
CA ASP A 496 24.00 -7.26 1.81
C ASP A 496 24.68 -6.17 2.66
N GLU A 497 24.96 -6.46 3.93
CA GLU A 497 25.59 -5.50 4.85
C GLU A 497 27.06 -5.23 4.52
N GLU A 498 27.69 -6.12 3.75
CA GLU A 498 29.08 -6.02 3.29
C GLU A 498 29.17 -5.39 1.89
N GLY A 499 28.03 -5.08 1.27
CA GLY A 499 27.94 -4.48 -0.06
C GLY A 499 27.99 -5.50 -1.21
N LEU A 500 27.90 -6.80 -0.92
CA LEU A 500 27.90 -7.84 -1.93
C LEU A 500 26.50 -8.03 -2.53
N PRO A 501 26.39 -8.31 -3.84
CA PRO A 501 25.11 -8.58 -4.50
C PRO A 501 24.34 -9.74 -3.85
N VAL A 502 23.06 -9.53 -3.57
CA VAL A 502 22.16 -10.56 -3.04
C VAL A 502 21.36 -11.17 -4.19
N LYS A 503 21.50 -12.48 -4.39
CA LYS A 503 20.73 -13.22 -5.39
C LYS A 503 19.31 -13.51 -4.89
N GLY A 504 18.32 -13.25 -5.73
CA GLY A 504 16.93 -13.57 -5.50
C GLY A 504 16.64 -15.08 -5.53
N LEU A 505 15.71 -15.51 -4.68
CA LEU A 505 15.33 -16.92 -4.50
C LEU A 505 14.04 -17.32 -5.22
N TYR A 506 13.35 -16.36 -5.84
CA TYR A 506 11.99 -16.54 -6.36
C TYR A 506 11.91 -16.41 -7.87
N GLU A 507 10.83 -16.94 -8.42
CA GLU A 507 10.35 -16.62 -9.77
C GLU A 507 8.90 -16.13 -9.70
N ILE A 508 8.52 -15.27 -10.65
CA ILE A 508 7.16 -14.72 -10.72
C ILE A 508 6.25 -15.76 -11.37
N GLU A 509 5.25 -16.24 -10.64
CA GLU A 509 4.27 -17.20 -11.14
C GLU A 509 3.07 -16.49 -11.79
N SER A 510 2.59 -15.41 -11.19
CA SER A 510 1.52 -14.59 -11.77
C SER A 510 1.66 -13.12 -11.35
N LEU A 511 1.18 -12.24 -12.23
CA LEU A 511 1.23 -10.80 -12.04
C LEU A 511 0.00 -10.16 -12.68
N ARG A 512 -0.73 -9.33 -11.94
CA ARG A 512 -1.87 -8.54 -12.47
C ARG A 512 -2.26 -7.37 -11.60
N GLY A 513 -3.11 -6.51 -12.15
CA GLY A 513 -3.76 -5.40 -11.44
C GLY A 513 -5.16 -5.74 -10.91
N PHE A 514 -5.59 -5.00 -9.90
CA PHE A 514 -6.93 -4.90 -9.36
C PHE A 514 -7.33 -3.44 -9.30
N ASP A 515 -8.56 -3.13 -9.70
CA ASP A 515 -9.05 -1.77 -9.70
C ASP A 515 -9.75 -1.42 -8.38
N PHE A 516 -9.00 -1.10 -7.32
CA PHE A 516 -9.64 -0.63 -6.07
C PHE A 516 -10.22 0.78 -6.20
N PHE A 517 -9.76 1.54 -7.19
CA PHE A 517 -10.09 2.95 -7.36
C PHE A 517 -10.56 3.25 -8.80
N PRO A 518 -11.75 2.77 -9.19
CA PRO A 518 -12.36 3.13 -10.46
C PRO A 518 -12.42 4.65 -10.66
N MET A 519 -12.36 5.08 -11.93
CA MET A 519 -12.30 6.49 -12.34
C MET A 519 -10.97 7.20 -12.04
N THR A 520 -9.99 6.49 -11.45
CA THR A 520 -8.66 7.03 -11.14
C THR A 520 -7.54 6.27 -11.85
N GLY A 521 -6.35 6.87 -11.88
CA GLY A 521 -5.11 6.25 -12.36
C GLY A 521 -4.52 5.15 -11.48
N HIS A 522 -5.05 4.93 -10.27
CA HIS A 522 -4.50 3.95 -9.34
C HIS A 522 -4.81 2.51 -9.74
N VAL A 523 -3.85 1.61 -9.52
CA VAL A 523 -3.98 0.17 -9.70
C VAL A 523 -3.27 -0.55 -8.57
N GLU A 524 -3.94 -1.53 -7.98
CA GLU A 524 -3.40 -2.41 -6.96
C GLU A 524 -2.78 -3.62 -7.64
N GLY A 525 -1.47 -3.80 -7.54
CA GLY A 525 -0.77 -4.95 -8.11
C GLY A 525 -0.76 -6.14 -7.16
N VAL A 526 -0.97 -7.33 -7.69
CA VAL A 526 -0.71 -8.59 -6.99
C VAL A 526 0.31 -9.39 -7.79
N ALA A 527 1.45 -9.68 -7.15
CA ALA A 527 2.48 -10.56 -7.67
C ALA A 527 2.56 -11.82 -6.80
N VAL A 528 2.39 -12.99 -7.42
CA VAL A 528 2.55 -14.28 -6.75
C VAL A 528 3.87 -14.86 -7.16
N LEU A 529 4.72 -15.11 -6.17
CA LEU A 529 6.07 -15.62 -6.35
C LEU A 529 6.18 -17.02 -5.75
N ARG A 530 6.92 -17.90 -6.42
CA ARG A 530 7.28 -19.22 -5.87
C ARG A 530 8.78 -19.35 -5.77
N ARG A 531 9.24 -20.05 -4.73
CA ARG A 531 10.67 -20.32 -4.56
C ARG A 531 11.17 -21.16 -5.74
N LYS A 532 12.30 -20.75 -6.33
CA LYS A 532 12.97 -21.53 -7.40
C LYS A 532 13.29 -22.92 -6.84
N ARG A 533 13.06 -23.97 -7.65
CA ARG A 533 13.53 -25.31 -7.28
C ARG A 533 15.06 -25.28 -7.25
N LYS A 534 15.67 -25.94 -6.28
CA LYS A 534 17.10 -26.23 -6.37
C LYS A 534 17.28 -27.09 -7.62
N GLU A 535 18.05 -26.60 -8.59
CA GLU A 535 18.56 -27.46 -9.65
C GLU A 535 19.31 -28.60 -8.95
N SER A 536 18.88 -29.84 -9.21
CA SER A 536 19.62 -31.03 -8.79
C SER A 536 20.88 -31.07 -9.62
N GLY A 537 21.89 -30.32 -9.19
CA GLY A 537 23.23 -30.38 -9.75
C GLY A 537 23.87 -31.71 -9.39
N GLU A 538 24.14 -32.50 -10.42
CA GLU A 538 25.38 -33.25 -10.64
C GLU A 538 26.02 -33.85 -9.38
N GLU A 539 25.86 -35.16 -9.23
CA GLU A 539 26.77 -36.01 -8.46
C GLU A 539 28.17 -35.89 -9.06
N GLY A 540 28.90 -34.86 -8.64
CA GLY A 540 30.35 -34.82 -8.72
C GLY A 540 30.91 -35.68 -7.60
N GLU A 541 31.47 -36.84 -7.96
CA GLU A 541 32.43 -37.56 -7.13
C GLU A 541 33.50 -36.57 -6.62
N ASP A 542 33.45 -36.24 -5.34
CA ASP A 542 34.66 -35.94 -4.57
C ASP A 542 34.40 -36.27 -3.11
N GLY A 543 34.88 -37.45 -2.73
CA GLY A 543 34.90 -37.89 -1.34
C GLY A 543 35.85 -37.03 -0.51
N LYS A 544 35.30 -36.35 0.49
CA LYS A 544 35.82 -36.23 1.88
C LYS A 544 34.93 -35.25 2.64
N GLY A 545 34.15 -35.77 3.58
CA GLY A 545 33.42 -34.94 4.54
C GLY A 545 34.38 -34.13 5.41
N PRO A 546 34.05 -32.87 5.77
CA PRO A 546 34.83 -32.14 6.74
C PRO A 546 34.47 -32.61 8.15
N VAL A 547 35.50 -33.02 8.87
CA VAL A 547 35.51 -33.38 10.28
C VAL A 547 35.14 -32.16 11.13
N ALA A 548 34.28 -32.36 12.13
CA ALA A 548 33.89 -31.36 13.11
C ALA A 548 35.13 -30.84 13.88
N GLY A 549 35.40 -29.54 13.77
CA GLY A 549 36.36 -28.82 14.60
C GLY A 549 35.62 -27.98 15.63
N GLU A 550 35.85 -28.28 16.90
CA GLU A 550 35.37 -27.54 18.07
C GLU A 550 35.81 -26.07 18.01
N ALA A 551 34.88 -25.14 18.20
CA ALA A 551 35.17 -23.73 18.38
C ALA A 551 35.30 -23.41 19.88
N GLU A 552 36.53 -23.15 20.33
CA GLU A 552 36.84 -22.58 21.63
C GLU A 552 36.24 -21.17 21.79
N VAL A 553 35.55 -20.96 22.91
CA VAL A 553 35.01 -19.66 23.34
C VAL A 553 36.14 -18.84 23.97
N VAL A 554 36.61 -17.81 23.27
CA VAL A 554 37.58 -16.85 23.83
C VAL A 554 36.85 -15.77 24.62
N ALA A 555 36.91 -15.88 25.95
CA ALA A 555 36.43 -14.85 26.88
C ALA A 555 37.41 -13.67 26.95
N TRP A 556 36.90 -12.46 26.69
CA TRP A 556 37.65 -11.21 26.87
C TRP A 556 37.55 -10.74 28.33
N LYS A 557 38.69 -10.66 29.02
CA LYS A 557 38.84 -10.16 30.40
C LYS A 557 38.83 -8.62 30.43
N GLY A 558 38.01 -8.06 31.31
CA GLY A 558 38.14 -6.69 31.81
C GLY A 558 38.08 -6.67 33.34
N ASP A 559 39.23 -6.51 33.99
CA ASP A 559 39.39 -6.11 35.40
C ASP A 559 38.91 -4.65 35.59
N ALA A 560 38.57 -4.10 36.76
CA ALA A 560 38.15 -4.54 38.08
C ALA A 560 37.75 -3.24 38.82
N ALA A 561 36.69 -3.25 39.65
CA ALA A 561 36.55 -2.31 40.75
C ALA A 561 35.64 -2.91 41.84
N THR A 562 36.29 -3.14 42.98
CA THR A 562 35.86 -3.63 44.29
C THR A 562 34.64 -2.94 44.92
N ALA A 563 33.81 -3.70 45.65
CA ALA A 563 33.54 -3.47 47.08
C ALA A 563 32.65 -4.60 47.67
N ASP A 564 33.23 -5.32 48.64
CA ASP A 564 32.67 -5.84 49.90
C ASP A 564 31.29 -6.52 49.99
N GLY A 565 31.27 -7.70 50.63
CA GLY A 565 30.12 -8.13 51.44
C GLY A 565 29.85 -9.63 51.59
N GLN A 566 30.61 -10.30 52.47
CA GLN A 566 30.15 -11.30 53.48
C GLN A 566 29.21 -12.47 53.06
N THR A 567 29.73 -13.71 52.94
CA THR A 567 29.73 -14.83 53.93
C THR A 567 28.55 -15.83 53.91
N SER A 568 28.94 -17.11 54.10
CA SER A 568 28.19 -18.35 54.42
C SER A 568 27.69 -19.15 53.20
N ALA A 569 28.20 -20.33 52.84
CA ALA A 569 28.64 -21.58 53.50
C ALA A 569 27.53 -22.64 53.67
N SER A 570 27.91 -23.89 53.36
CA SER A 570 27.21 -25.19 53.43
C SER A 570 26.28 -25.52 52.25
N GLY A 571 26.33 -26.68 51.58
CA GLY A 571 27.09 -27.92 51.78
C GLY A 571 26.21 -29.15 51.54
N SER A 572 26.75 -30.15 50.83
CA SER A 572 26.26 -31.56 50.65
C SER A 572 24.96 -31.75 49.85
N GLY A 573 24.75 -32.78 49.03
CA GLY A 573 25.46 -34.00 48.63
C GLY A 573 24.59 -34.70 47.55
N LEU A 574 25.17 -35.22 46.46
CA LEU A 574 25.24 -36.66 46.15
C LEU A 574 23.97 -37.46 46.50
N ASP A 575 23.20 -37.91 45.50
CA ASP A 575 23.27 -39.30 45.03
C ASP A 575 22.33 -39.58 43.85
N ALA A 576 22.76 -40.53 43.03
CA ALA A 576 22.15 -41.00 41.79
C ALA A 576 21.27 -42.24 42.02
N VAL A 577 20.77 -42.80 40.90
CA VAL A 577 20.24 -44.17 40.69
C VAL A 577 18.74 -44.33 41.03
N ALA A 578 17.89 -45.08 40.32
CA ALA A 578 17.73 -45.54 38.94
C ALA A 578 16.39 -46.32 38.90
N GLU A 579 15.92 -46.62 37.69
CA GLU A 579 15.13 -47.82 37.31
C GLU A 579 13.65 -47.98 37.68
N GLY A 580 12.95 -48.60 36.72
CA GLY A 580 11.70 -49.36 36.88
C GLY A 580 10.54 -48.78 36.07
N GLN A 581 10.31 -49.20 34.81
CA GLN A 581 9.43 -50.33 34.43
C GLN A 581 7.96 -50.12 34.84
N ASP A 582 6.92 -50.53 34.13
CA ASP A 582 6.62 -51.08 32.81
C ASP A 582 5.08 -51.29 32.85
N SER A 583 4.49 -51.72 31.75
CA SER A 583 3.23 -52.49 31.67
C SER A 583 1.88 -51.75 31.44
N THR A 584 1.51 -51.76 30.14
CA THR A 584 0.32 -52.45 29.58
C THR A 584 -1.10 -52.13 30.07
N SER A 585 -1.97 -51.71 29.14
CA SER A 585 -2.92 -52.58 28.41
C SER A 585 -4.30 -51.95 28.11
N THR A 586 -4.77 -52.23 26.89
CA THR A 586 -6.17 -52.46 26.46
C THR A 586 -7.18 -51.31 26.55
N ALA A 587 -7.66 -50.74 25.43
CA ALA A 587 -8.63 -51.28 24.46
C ALA A 587 -10.10 -51.27 24.96
N ALA A 588 -10.96 -50.49 24.28
CA ALA A 588 -12.15 -50.94 23.56
C ALA A 588 -13.20 -49.83 23.37
N ALA A 589 -13.57 -49.63 22.11
CA ALA A 589 -14.92 -49.37 21.57
C ALA A 589 -15.91 -48.47 22.34
N THR A 590 -16.28 -47.34 21.73
CA THR A 590 -17.61 -47.18 21.09
C THR A 590 -17.54 -46.13 19.99
#